data_AF-A0A7G4WID7-F1
#
_entry.id   AF-A0A7G4WID7-F1
#
_cell.length_a   1.000
_cell.length_b   1.000
_cell.length_c   1.000
_cell.angle_alpha   90.00
_cell.angle_beta   90.00
_cell.angle_gamma   90.00
#
_symmetry.space_group_name_H-M   'P 1'
#
loop_
_entity.id
_entity.type
_entity.pdbx_description
1 polymer ?
#
loop_
_entity_poly.entity_id
_entity_poly.type
_entity_poly.pdbx_seq_one_letter_code
_entity_poly.pdbx_strand_id
1 'polypeptide(L)'
;FMELYCNVLQRYHEELTHPYKEAMAFFKKIEPQLDAISKGSLSLSQSGETKTEANSDSAWHGQTGAAPSIEDEPEEGDMSSGEVDFHDEMIDPLAEDQKLKEQLLRKYSGYIFKLKQEFLKKKKKGKLPREARQMLLDWWTQHYKWPYPSEAEKTALAESTGLDQKQINNWFINQRKSHW
;
A
#
# COMPACT_ATOMS: atom_id res chain seq x y z
N PHE A 1 -20.68 -35.90 -27.78
CA PHE A 1 -19.40 -35.66 -27.07
C PHE A 1 -18.74 -34.36 -27.53
N MET A 2 -18.46 -34.19 -28.83
CA MET A 2 -17.86 -32.95 -29.36
C MET A 2 -18.70 -31.69 -29.15
N GLU A 3 -20.03 -31.77 -29.29
CA GLU A 3 -20.92 -30.61 -29.07
C GLU A 3 -20.87 -30.08 -27.63
N LEU A 4 -20.81 -30.98 -26.64
CA LEU A 4 -20.69 -30.59 -25.23
C LEU A 4 -19.35 -29.88 -24.96
N TYR A 5 -18.27 -30.36 -25.58
CA TYR A 5 -16.96 -29.72 -25.49
C TYR A 5 -16.96 -28.32 -26.12
N CYS A 6 -17.53 -28.16 -27.32
CA CYS A 6 -17.69 -26.86 -27.96
C CYS A 6 -18.51 -25.89 -27.10
N ASN A 7 -19.61 -26.35 -26.50
CA ASN A 7 -20.44 -25.54 -25.63
C ASN A 7 -19.69 -25.10 -24.35
N VAL A 8 -18.88 -25.98 -23.76
CA VAL A 8 -18.05 -25.66 -22.60
C VAL A 8 -16.99 -24.60 -22.97
N LEU A 9 -16.30 -24.76 -24.10
CA LEU A 9 -15.34 -23.75 -24.58
C LEU A 9 -15.99 -22.40 -24.85
N GLN A 10 -17.20 -22.39 -25.42
CA GLN A 10 -17.94 -21.16 -25.67
C GLN A 10 -18.32 -20.45 -24.37
N ARG A 11 -18.78 -21.19 -23.35
CA ARG A 11 -19.05 -20.60 -22.03
C ARG A 11 -17.81 -19.99 -21.40
N TYR A 12 -16.67 -20.68 -21.44
CA TYR A 12 -15.41 -20.13 -20.93
C TYR A 12 -14.99 -18.86 -21.67
N HIS A 13 -15.17 -18.83 -23.00
CA HIS A 13 -14.92 -17.63 -23.78
C HIS A 13 -15.82 -16.47 -23.34
N GLU A 14 -17.10 -16.71 -23.11
CA GLU A 14 -18.06 -15.71 -22.64
C GLU A 14 -17.72 -15.22 -21.22
N GLU A 15 -17.42 -16.15 -20.30
CA GLU A 15 -17.03 -15.86 -18.91
C GLU A 15 -15.74 -15.03 -18.81
N LEU A 16 -14.77 -15.26 -19.69
CA LEU A 16 -13.53 -14.47 -19.73
C LEU A 16 -13.71 -13.12 -20.43
N THR A 17 -14.55 -13.06 -21.47
CA THR A 17 -14.76 -11.85 -22.27
C THR A 17 -15.65 -10.84 -21.55
N HIS A 18 -16.59 -11.30 -20.73
CA HIS A 18 -17.56 -10.45 -20.06
C HIS A 18 -16.90 -9.43 -19.09
N PRO A 19 -16.02 -9.82 -18.14
CA PRO A 19 -15.34 -8.88 -17.25
C PRO A 19 -14.44 -7.90 -18.00
N TYR A 20 -13.80 -8.33 -19.09
CA TYR A 20 -12.97 -7.46 -19.91
C TYR A 20 -13.80 -6.35 -20.58
N LYS A 21 -14.96 -6.70 -21.17
CA LYS A 21 -15.87 -5.71 -21.77
C LYS A 21 -16.41 -4.73 -20.73
N GLU A 22 -16.78 -5.22 -19.55
CA GLU A 22 -17.26 -4.38 -18.46
C GLU A 22 -16.19 -3.40 -17.97
N ALA A 23 -14.95 -3.87 -17.77
CA ALA A 23 -13.82 -3.02 -17.40
C ALA A 23 -13.54 -1.95 -18.46
N MET A 24 -13.52 -2.33 -19.75
CA MET A 24 -13.33 -1.37 -20.85
C MET A 24 -14.44 -0.32 -20.91
N ALA A 25 -15.70 -0.70 -20.65
CA ALA A 25 -16.81 0.24 -20.57
C ALA A 25 -16.68 1.19 -19.37
N PHE A 26 -16.25 0.67 -18.22
CA PHE A 26 -15.97 1.46 -17.02
C PHE A 26 -14.87 2.49 -17.26
N PHE A 27 -13.75 2.11 -17.88
CA PHE A 27 -12.67 3.05 -18.19
C PHE A 27 -13.12 4.16 -19.14
N LYS A 28 -13.86 3.82 -20.21
CA LYS A 28 -14.44 4.82 -21.13
C LYS A 28 -15.39 5.80 -20.42
N LYS A 29 -16.08 5.36 -19.36
CA LYS A 29 -16.97 6.21 -18.56
C LYS A 29 -16.21 7.14 -17.61
N ILE A 30 -15.09 6.69 -17.06
CA ILE A 30 -14.28 7.48 -16.11
C ILE A 30 -13.31 8.43 -16.81
N GLU A 31 -12.81 8.08 -17.98
CA GLU A 31 -11.88 8.89 -18.78
C GLU A 31 -12.29 10.38 -18.90
N PRO A 32 -13.55 10.75 -19.26
CA PRO A 32 -13.96 12.14 -19.32
C PRO A 32 -14.05 12.83 -17.94
N GLN A 33 -14.29 12.07 -16.86
CA GLN A 33 -14.33 12.62 -15.50
C GLN A 33 -12.93 12.99 -15.03
N LEU A 34 -11.93 12.15 -15.35
CA LEU A 34 -10.53 12.44 -15.07
C LEU A 34 -10.02 13.61 -15.92
N ASP A 35 -10.39 13.67 -17.20
CA ASP A 35 -10.03 14.77 -18.10
C ASP A 35 -10.62 16.11 -17.62
N ALA A 36 -11.87 16.11 -17.14
CA ALA A 36 -12.50 17.29 -16.54
C ALA A 36 -11.78 17.77 -15.27
N ILE A 37 -11.34 16.86 -14.40
CA ILE A 37 -10.56 17.21 -13.20
C ILE A 37 -9.17 17.72 -13.58
N SER A 38 -8.51 17.05 -14.54
CA SER A 38 -7.19 17.43 -15.03
C SER A 38 -7.20 18.81 -15.69
N LYS A 39 -8.25 19.15 -16.43
CA LYS A 39 -8.43 20.47 -17.06
C LYS A 39 -8.96 21.52 -16.08
N GLY A 40 -9.80 21.13 -15.12
CA GLY A 40 -10.28 21.99 -14.03
C GLY A 40 -9.16 22.41 -13.07
N SER A 41 -8.13 21.58 -12.91
CA SER A 41 -6.92 21.92 -12.14
C SER A 41 -5.99 22.93 -12.84
N LEU A 42 -6.27 23.32 -14.09
CA LEU A 42 -5.40 24.20 -14.89
C LEU A 42 -6.00 25.59 -15.18
N SER A 43 -7.12 25.98 -14.57
CA SER A 43 -7.67 27.33 -14.77
C SER A 43 -7.00 28.44 -13.94
N LEU A 44 -5.80 28.20 -13.39
CA LEU A 44 -4.94 29.26 -12.88
C LEU A 44 -3.55 29.14 -13.52
N SER A 45 -3.46 29.63 -14.76
CA SER A 45 -2.33 30.36 -15.36
C SER A 45 -2.42 30.25 -16.89
N GLN A 46 -2.95 31.30 -17.53
CA GLN A 46 -2.79 31.51 -18.96
C GLN A 46 -1.53 32.37 -19.16
N SER A 47 -0.66 31.97 -20.09
CA SER A 47 0.06 32.83 -21.06
C SER A 47 1.53 32.42 -21.25
N GLY A 48 1.93 32.28 -22.51
CA GLY A 48 3.34 32.33 -22.93
C GLY A 48 3.80 31.17 -23.80
N GLU A 49 3.72 31.36 -25.12
CA GLU A 49 4.48 30.59 -26.11
C GLU A 49 5.99 30.78 -25.92
N THR A 50 6.82 29.76 -26.21
CA THR A 50 7.95 29.83 -27.18
C THR A 50 8.79 28.53 -27.15
N LYS A 51 9.19 28.10 -28.35
CA LYS A 51 10.24 27.11 -28.60
C LYS A 51 11.60 27.66 -28.18
N THR A 52 12.48 26.84 -27.60
CA THR A 52 13.90 26.68 -27.98
C THR A 52 14.61 25.59 -27.17
N GLU A 53 15.73 25.14 -27.70
CA GLU A 53 16.52 23.96 -27.39
C GLU A 53 17.46 24.10 -26.18
N ALA A 54 18.04 22.95 -25.81
CA ALA A 54 19.42 22.75 -25.33
C ALA A 54 19.76 22.91 -23.82
N ASN A 55 20.06 21.72 -23.26
CA ASN A 55 21.30 21.35 -22.56
C ASN A 55 21.48 21.58 -21.03
N SER A 56 21.84 20.45 -20.41
CA SER A 56 22.66 20.19 -19.20
C SER A 56 23.32 21.37 -18.49
N ASP A 57 23.16 21.48 -17.16
CA ASP A 57 24.16 21.00 -16.17
C ASP A 57 23.84 21.42 -14.72
N SER A 58 24.10 20.48 -13.81
CA SER A 58 24.50 20.57 -12.40
C SER A 58 24.28 21.87 -11.59
N ALA A 59 23.65 21.74 -10.42
CA ALA A 59 24.34 21.70 -9.12
C ALA A 59 23.39 22.10 -7.98
N TRP A 60 23.11 21.14 -7.09
CA TRP A 60 22.45 21.38 -5.82
C TRP A 60 23.41 22.09 -4.87
N HIS A 61 23.10 23.34 -4.50
CA HIS A 61 23.68 23.98 -3.32
C HIS A 61 22.54 24.50 -2.45
N GLY A 62 22.29 23.76 -1.36
CA GLY A 62 21.47 24.22 -0.26
C GLY A 62 22.27 25.16 0.64
N GLN A 63 21.66 26.27 1.05
CA GLN A 63 22.04 26.91 2.29
C GLN A 63 20.82 27.61 2.90
N THR A 64 20.34 27.00 3.97
CA THR A 64 19.48 27.57 5.00
C THR A 64 20.26 28.64 5.76
N GLY A 65 19.70 29.84 5.89
CA GLY A 65 20.21 30.90 6.76
C GLY A 65 19.05 31.60 7.47
N ALA A 66 18.88 31.33 8.76
CA ALA A 66 18.05 32.12 9.65
C ALA A 66 18.74 32.18 11.02
N ALA A 67 19.15 33.38 11.44
CA ALA A 67 19.36 33.76 12.83
C ALA A 67 19.11 35.28 12.96
N PRO A 68 18.53 35.76 14.09
CA PRO A 68 17.95 37.10 14.21
C PRO A 68 18.80 38.09 15.04
N SER A 69 18.63 39.39 14.84
CA SER A 69 19.04 40.51 15.73
C SER A 69 18.29 41.78 15.27
N ILE A 70 17.26 42.26 16.00
CA ILE A 70 17.27 43.36 17.01
C ILE A 70 18.10 44.56 16.55
N GLU A 71 17.45 45.69 16.24
CA GLU A 71 17.72 47.06 16.75
C GLU A 71 16.45 47.95 16.59
N ASP A 72 16.24 48.85 17.56
CA ASP A 72 15.10 49.76 17.78
C ASP A 72 15.11 51.04 16.92
N GLU A 73 13.92 51.62 16.70
CA GLU A 73 13.50 53.01 17.03
C GLU A 73 12.38 53.54 16.10
N PRO A 74 11.54 54.50 16.56
CA PRO A 74 10.16 54.70 16.09
C PRO A 74 9.98 55.91 15.17
N GLU A 75 8.91 55.91 14.36
CA GLU A 75 8.33 57.13 13.80
C GLU A 75 6.79 57.11 13.87
N GLU A 76 6.28 58.24 14.35
CA GLU A 76 4.90 58.64 14.58
C GLU A 76 4.07 58.74 13.29
N GLY A 77 2.77 58.45 13.36
CA GLY A 77 1.86 58.66 12.23
C GLY A 77 0.45 58.15 12.45
N ASP A 78 -0.34 58.98 13.14
CA ASP A 78 -1.81 58.96 13.28
C ASP A 78 -2.55 58.51 12.00
N MET A 79 -3.59 57.68 12.15
CA MET A 79 -4.94 57.91 11.60
C MET A 79 -5.90 56.78 12.00
N SER A 80 -6.72 57.12 12.99
CA SER A 80 -8.09 56.66 13.25
C SER A 80 -8.83 55.94 12.10
N SER A 81 -9.42 54.78 12.39
CA SER A 81 -10.86 54.54 12.16
C SER A 81 -11.30 53.28 12.89
N GLY A 82 -12.13 53.44 13.92
CA GLY A 82 -12.79 52.32 14.58
C GLY A 82 -13.83 51.70 13.65
N GLU A 83 -13.65 50.44 13.30
CA GLU A 83 -14.72 49.59 12.80
C GLU A 83 -15.10 48.60 13.88
N VAL A 84 -16.39 48.60 14.18
CA VAL A 84 -17.05 47.81 15.20
C VAL A 84 -16.94 46.33 14.89
N ASP A 85 -16.45 45.59 15.88
CA ASP A 85 -16.43 44.15 16.00
C ASP A 85 -17.82 43.53 15.72
N PHE A 86 -17.89 42.77 14.63
CA PHE A 86 -18.88 41.73 14.42
C PHE A 86 -18.17 40.47 13.92
N HIS A 87 -17.26 39.94 14.74
CA HIS A 87 -16.92 38.53 14.64
C HIS A 87 -18.11 37.70 15.11
N ASP A 88 -19.03 37.41 14.19
CA ASP A 88 -19.83 36.20 14.26
C ASP A 88 -18.83 35.04 14.20
N GLU A 89 -18.58 34.39 15.33
CA GLU A 89 -17.80 33.17 15.44
C GLU A 89 -18.48 32.10 14.58
N MET A 90 -18.12 32.05 13.30
CA MET A 90 -18.39 30.89 12.47
C MET A 90 -17.47 29.78 12.96
N ILE A 91 -17.93 29.09 14.01
CA ILE A 91 -17.35 27.87 14.56
C ILE A 91 -17.20 26.89 13.40
N ASP A 92 -15.98 26.71 12.91
CA ASP A 92 -15.65 25.71 11.89
C ASP A 92 -15.95 24.32 12.46
N PRO A 93 -17.01 23.63 11.98
CA PRO A 93 -17.40 22.32 12.50
C PRO A 93 -16.34 21.24 12.26
N LEU A 94 -15.34 21.52 11.41
CA LEU A 94 -14.23 20.63 11.13
C LEU A 94 -13.08 20.76 12.15
N ALA A 95 -12.96 21.93 12.79
CA ALA A 95 -11.95 22.19 13.82
C ALA A 95 -12.22 21.37 15.09
N GLU A 96 -13.50 21.17 15.44
CA GLU A 96 -13.91 20.30 16.54
C GLU A 96 -13.54 18.84 16.27
N ASP A 97 -13.71 18.40 15.02
CA ASP A 97 -13.41 17.02 14.61
C ASP A 97 -11.89 16.74 14.60
N GLN A 98 -11.08 17.73 14.23
CA GLN A 98 -9.62 17.67 14.36
C GLN A 98 -9.18 17.59 15.83
N LYS A 99 -9.79 18.39 16.71
CA LYS A 99 -9.49 18.38 18.14
C LYS A 99 -9.90 17.06 18.80
N LEU A 100 -11.05 16.50 18.41
CA LEU A 100 -11.52 15.20 18.85
C LEU A 100 -10.56 14.10 18.39
N LYS A 101 -10.14 14.13 17.12
CA LYS A 101 -9.16 13.19 16.55
C LYS A 101 -7.83 13.24 17.31
N GLU A 102 -7.32 14.43 17.62
CA GLU A 102 -6.10 14.60 18.41
C GLU A 102 -6.26 14.08 19.84
N GLN A 103 -7.39 14.36 20.50
CA GLN A 103 -7.69 13.82 21.82
C GLN A 103 -7.77 12.29 21.80
N LEU A 104 -8.41 11.72 20.79
CA LEU A 104 -8.55 10.29 20.61
C LEU A 104 -7.18 9.64 20.35
N LEU A 105 -6.39 10.21 19.43
CA LEU A 105 -5.03 9.75 19.16
C LEU A 105 -4.17 9.85 20.40
N ARG A 106 -4.22 10.96 21.16
CA ARG A 106 -3.47 11.11 22.40
C ARG A 106 -3.86 10.04 23.42
N LYS A 107 -5.16 9.82 23.64
CA LYS A 107 -5.69 8.84 24.61
C LYS A 107 -5.35 7.40 24.25
N TYR A 108 -5.43 7.03 22.98
CA TYR A 108 -5.27 5.64 22.55
C TYR A 108 -3.95 5.33 21.84
N SER A 109 -3.07 6.33 21.63
CA SER A 109 -1.78 6.19 20.94
C SER A 109 -0.97 4.99 21.43
N GLY A 110 -0.80 4.82 22.74
CA GLY A 110 -0.08 3.70 23.34
C GLY A 110 -0.74 2.34 23.09
N TYR A 111 -2.08 2.26 23.15
CA TYR A 111 -2.82 1.04 22.85
C TYR A 111 -2.75 0.68 21.36
N ILE A 112 -2.94 1.65 20.48
CA ILE A 112 -2.80 1.50 19.03
C ILE A 112 -1.37 1.09 18.69
N PHE A 113 -0.37 1.68 19.33
CA PHE A 113 1.03 1.32 19.15
C PHE A 113 1.30 -0.12 19.62
N LYS A 114 0.77 -0.52 20.79
CA LYS A 114 0.88 -1.89 21.30
C LYS A 114 0.22 -2.90 20.38
N LEU A 115 -1.01 -2.63 19.92
CA LEU A 115 -1.70 -3.45 18.93
C LEU A 115 -0.90 -3.57 17.65
N LYS A 116 -0.40 -2.45 17.11
CA LYS A 116 0.49 -2.45 15.94
C LYS A 116 1.71 -3.33 16.20
N GLN A 117 2.37 -3.23 17.35
CA GLN A 117 3.48 -4.10 17.71
C GLN A 117 3.07 -5.58 17.73
N GLU A 118 1.94 -5.95 18.33
CA GLU A 118 1.43 -7.34 18.31
C GLU A 118 1.18 -7.85 16.88
N PHE A 119 0.60 -7.02 16.00
CA PHE A 119 0.39 -7.40 14.59
C PHE A 119 1.69 -7.40 13.76
N LEU A 120 2.66 -6.55 14.09
CA LEU A 120 3.95 -6.46 13.42
C LEU A 120 4.96 -7.51 13.90
N LYS A 121 4.69 -8.21 15.01
CA LYS A 121 5.39 -9.45 15.40
C LYS A 121 5.07 -10.55 14.38
N LYS A 122 5.57 -10.40 13.16
CA LYS A 122 5.71 -11.49 12.20
C LYS A 122 6.47 -12.58 12.93
N LYS A 123 5.90 -13.79 13.04
CA LYS A 123 6.61 -14.98 13.55
C LYS A 123 7.97 -14.98 12.87
N LYS A 124 9.05 -14.93 13.67
CA LYS A 124 10.41 -14.86 13.14
C LYS A 124 10.55 -15.98 12.12
N LYS A 125 10.84 -15.64 10.86
CA LYS A 125 11.06 -16.56 9.75
C LYS A 125 12.43 -17.23 9.95
N GLY A 126 12.57 -17.95 11.06
CA GLY A 126 13.73 -18.72 11.43
C GLY A 126 13.70 -20.07 10.71
N LYS A 127 14.77 -20.84 10.90
CA LYS A 127 14.80 -22.25 10.49
C LYS A 127 13.61 -22.97 11.12
N LEU A 128 13.05 -23.96 10.42
CA LEU A 128 11.96 -24.79 10.95
C LEU A 128 12.36 -25.40 12.31
N PRO A 129 11.43 -25.58 13.26
CA PRO A 129 11.68 -26.28 14.53
C PRO A 129 12.39 -27.62 14.32
N ARG A 130 13.22 -28.05 15.28
CA ARG A 130 14.02 -29.28 15.11
C ARG A 130 13.12 -30.49 14.94
N GLU A 131 12.07 -30.55 15.73
CA GLU A 131 11.05 -31.60 15.75
C GLU A 131 10.37 -31.69 14.37
N ALA A 132 9.91 -30.55 13.85
CA ALA A 132 9.30 -30.48 12.53
C ALA A 132 10.27 -30.93 11.42
N ARG A 133 11.55 -30.53 11.49
CA ARG A 133 12.56 -31.01 10.53
C ARG A 133 12.77 -32.52 10.61
N GLN A 134 12.77 -33.10 11.80
CA GLN A 134 12.96 -34.53 11.97
C GLN A 134 11.82 -35.30 11.31
N MET A 135 10.57 -34.90 11.54
CA MET A 135 9.41 -35.55 10.93
C MET A 135 9.43 -35.47 9.40
N LEU A 136 9.83 -34.33 8.84
CA LEU A 136 9.97 -34.17 7.38
C LEU A 136 11.10 -35.03 6.82
N LEU A 137 12.21 -35.15 7.56
CA LEU A 137 13.32 -36.03 7.19
C LEU A 137 12.91 -37.51 7.27
N ASP A 138 12.14 -37.89 8.28
CA ASP A 138 11.64 -39.26 8.44
C ASP A 138 10.76 -39.64 7.24
N TRP A 139 9.83 -38.77 6.83
CA TRP A 139 9.05 -38.99 5.61
C TRP A 139 9.94 -39.06 4.36
N TRP A 140 10.93 -38.17 4.25
CA TRP A 140 11.86 -38.15 3.13
C TRP A 140 12.63 -39.46 2.99
N THR A 141 13.16 -40.00 4.09
CA THR A 141 13.91 -41.26 4.06
C THR A 141 13.06 -42.44 3.62
N GLN A 142 11.78 -42.47 3.99
CA GLN A 142 10.82 -43.49 3.54
C GLN A 142 10.52 -43.37 2.04
N HIS A 143 10.57 -42.15 1.49
CA HIS A 143 10.24 -41.86 0.09
C HIS A 143 11.45 -41.41 -0.74
N TYR A 144 12.67 -41.85 -0.39
CA TYR A 144 13.91 -41.31 -0.94
C TYR A 144 14.01 -41.43 -2.48
N LYS A 145 13.41 -42.48 -3.06
CA LYS A 145 13.43 -42.74 -4.50
C LYS A 145 12.56 -41.75 -5.28
N TRP A 146 11.44 -41.32 -4.70
CA TRP A 146 10.47 -40.41 -5.30
C TRP A 146 9.87 -39.48 -4.24
N PRO A 147 10.63 -38.47 -3.75
CA PRO A 147 10.24 -37.63 -2.63
C PRO A 147 9.25 -36.53 -3.06
N TYR A 148 8.08 -36.94 -3.55
CA TYR A 148 6.99 -36.09 -3.98
C TYR A 148 5.73 -36.45 -3.19
N PRO A 149 5.52 -35.86 -2.00
CA PRO A 149 4.34 -36.13 -1.21
C PRO A 149 3.09 -35.68 -1.97
N SER A 150 2.03 -36.49 -1.90
CA SER A 150 0.70 -36.15 -2.36
C SER A 150 0.10 -35.00 -1.55
N GLU A 151 -0.99 -34.40 -2.04
CA GLU A 151 -1.66 -33.31 -1.31
C GLU A 151 -2.17 -33.76 0.07
N ALA A 152 -2.67 -35.00 0.19
CA ALA A 152 -3.10 -35.57 1.46
C ALA A 152 -1.93 -35.73 2.44
N GLU A 153 -0.78 -36.21 1.97
CA GLU A 153 0.42 -36.35 2.82
C GLU A 153 0.99 -35.00 3.24
N LYS A 154 0.97 -34.00 2.34
CA LYS A 154 1.37 -32.63 2.70
C LYS A 154 0.47 -32.06 3.80
N THR A 155 -0.83 -32.31 3.73
CA THR A 155 -1.78 -31.87 4.77
C THR A 155 -1.50 -32.60 6.08
N ALA A 156 -1.32 -33.93 6.07
CA ALA A 156 -0.98 -34.69 7.27
C ALA A 156 0.36 -34.25 7.89
N LEU A 157 1.37 -33.92 7.08
CA LEU A 157 2.64 -33.38 7.53
C LEU A 157 2.48 -31.97 8.11
N ALA A 158 1.66 -31.11 7.50
CA ALA A 158 1.36 -29.78 8.02
C ALA A 158 0.68 -29.86 9.41
N GLU A 159 -0.33 -30.71 9.56
CA GLU A 159 -1.04 -30.94 10.81
C GLU A 159 -0.13 -31.47 11.91
N SER A 160 0.69 -32.47 11.60
CA SER A 160 1.57 -33.12 12.57
C SER A 160 2.78 -32.27 12.98
N THR A 161 3.31 -31.44 12.07
CA THR A 161 4.46 -30.55 12.35
C THR A 161 4.06 -29.15 12.84
N GLY A 162 2.78 -28.79 12.73
CA GLY A 162 2.28 -27.44 13.01
C GLY A 162 2.81 -26.37 12.04
N LEU A 163 3.27 -26.79 10.86
CA LEU A 163 3.77 -25.91 9.81
C LEU A 163 2.68 -25.64 8.77
N ASP A 164 2.75 -24.47 8.14
CA ASP A 164 1.87 -24.18 7.01
C ASP A 164 2.21 -25.10 5.83
N GLN A 165 1.21 -25.51 5.06
CA GLN A 165 1.40 -26.33 3.86
C GLN A 165 2.41 -25.71 2.86
N LYS A 166 2.48 -24.37 2.81
CA LYS A 166 3.50 -23.63 2.04
C LYS A 166 4.92 -23.88 2.55
N GLN A 167 5.12 -23.96 3.86
CA GLN A 167 6.42 -24.29 4.46
C GLN A 167 6.81 -25.74 4.15
N ILE A 168 5.85 -26.67 4.21
CA ILE A 168 6.04 -28.08 3.79
C ILE A 168 6.49 -28.14 2.33
N ASN A 169 5.75 -27.50 1.42
CA ASN A 169 6.06 -27.45 -0.01
C ASN A 169 7.46 -26.88 -0.27
N ASN A 170 7.78 -25.74 0.33
CA ASN A 170 9.09 -25.11 0.18
C ASN A 170 10.21 -25.98 0.72
N TRP A 171 10.00 -26.68 1.84
CA TRP A 171 11.00 -27.58 2.40
C TRP A 171 11.30 -28.72 1.43
N PHE A 172 10.29 -29.41 0.90
CA PHE A 172 10.49 -30.50 -0.05
C PHE A 172 11.13 -30.05 -1.37
N ILE A 173 10.77 -28.86 -1.88
CA ILE A 173 11.42 -28.27 -3.05
C ILE A 173 12.90 -28.03 -2.79
N ASN A 174 13.24 -27.39 -1.67
CA ASN A 174 14.62 -27.10 -1.33
C ASN A 174 15.42 -28.37 -1.01
N GLN A 175 14.79 -29.35 -0.37
CA GLN A 175 15.42 -30.62 -0.03
C GLN A 175 15.80 -31.40 -1.29
N ARG A 176 14.91 -31.46 -2.30
CA ARG A 176 15.24 -32.03 -3.62
C ARG A 176 16.38 -31.30 -4.31
N LYS A 177 16.34 -29.97 -4.34
CA LYS A 177 17.41 -29.13 -4.93
C LYS A 177 18.77 -29.29 -4.24
N SER A 178 18.79 -29.65 -2.97
CA SER A 178 20.04 -29.89 -2.25
C SER A 178 20.55 -31.32 -2.42
N HIS A 179 19.68 -32.25 -2.79
CA HIS A 179 20.02 -33.67 -2.90
C HIS A 179 20.42 -34.07 -4.32
N TRP A 180 19.94 -33.34 -5.34
CA TRP A 180 20.22 -33.52 -6.75
C TRP A 180 20.67 -32.20 -7.38
#